data_AF-A0A0R3XAI9-F1
#
_entry.id   AF-A0A0R3XAI9-F1
#
_cell.length_a   1.000
_cell.length_b   1.000
_cell.length_c   1.000
_cell.angle_alpha   90.00
_cell.angle_beta   90.00
_cell.angle_gamma   90.00
#
_symmetry.space_group_name_H-M   'P 1'
#
loop_
_entity.id
_entity.type
_entity.pdbx_description
1 polymer ?
#
loop_
_entity_poly.entity_id
_entity_poly.type
_entity_poly.pdbx_seq_one_letter_code
_entity_poly.pdbx_strand_id
1 'polypeptide(L)' 'LIAMAIRASPNKRCTLSEIYQYLHSKYPFFRGSYTGWKNSVRHNLSLNEVFIKLPKDMLDKQKTN' A
#
# COMPACT_ATOMS: atom_id res chain seq x y z
N LEU A 1 0.57 1.67 -9.92
CA LEU A 1 0.44 0.48 -9.03
C LEU A 1 -0.07 0.83 -7.64
N ILE A 2 0.63 1.68 -6.87
CA ILE A 2 0.21 2.10 -5.52
C ILE A 2 -1.20 2.70 -5.50
N ALA A 3 -1.50 3.64 -6.41
CA ALA A 3 -2.84 4.24 -6.52
C ALA A 3 -3.95 3.22 -6.80
N MET A 4 -3.66 2.13 -7.51
CA MET A 4 -4.65 1.07 -7.76
C MET A 4 -4.96 0.29 -6.49
N ALA A 5 -3.95 -0.01 -5.67
CA ALA A 5 -4.14 -0.64 -4.37
C ALA A 5 -5.04 0.22 -3.47
N ILE A 6 -4.75 1.53 -3.41
CA ILE A 6 -5.54 2.48 -2.62
C ILE A 6 -6.98 2.59 -3.14
N ARG A 7 -7.19 2.65 -4.47
CA ARG A 7 -8.53 2.71 -5.07
C ARG A 7 -9.35 1.43 -4.86
N ALA A 8 -8.67 0.28 -4.78
CA ALA A 8 -9.30 -1.01 -4.53
C ALA A 8 -9.72 -1.19 -3.07
N SER A 9 -9.12 -0.43 -2.14
CA SER A 9 -9.59 -0.40 -0.75
C SER A 9 -10.97 0.28 -0.64
N PRO A 10 -11.90 -0.30 0.13
CA PRO A 10 -13.23 0.28 0.33
C PRO A 10 -13.15 1.68 0.94
N ASN A 11 -12.15 1.94 1.77
CA ASN A 11 -11.98 3.20 2.50
C ASN A 11 -11.08 4.20 1.77
N LYS A 12 -10.67 3.91 0.52
CA LYS A 12 -9.73 4.72 -0.28
C LYS A 12 -8.41 5.03 0.45
N ARG A 13 -8.03 4.14 1.38
CA ARG A 13 -6.84 4.22 2.23
C ARG A 13 -6.27 2.82 2.38
N CYS A 14 -4.95 2.72 2.35
CA CYS A 14 -4.25 1.47 2.58
C CYS A 14 -3.02 1.72 3.46
N THR A 15 -2.73 0.75 4.30
CA THR A 15 -1.44 0.60 4.95
C THR A 15 -0.38 0.12 3.94
N LEU A 16 0.88 0.32 4.29
CA LEU A 16 2.00 -0.16 3.50
C LEU A 16 1.96 -1.68 3.28
N SER A 17 1.51 -2.43 4.29
CA SER A 17 1.37 -3.89 4.22
C SER A 17 0.30 -4.31 3.21
N GLU A 18 -0.85 -3.64 3.20
CA GLU A 18 -1.93 -3.90 2.24
C GLU A 18 -1.50 -3.58 0.81
N ILE A 19 -0.73 -2.52 0.60
CA ILE A 19 -0.15 -2.22 -0.71
C ILE A 19 0.76 -3.37 -1.14
N TYR A 20 1.61 -3.89 -0.26
CA TYR A 20 2.46 -5.05 -0.58
C TYR A 20 1.63 -6.28 -0.94
N GLN A 21 0.62 -6.61 -0.14
CA GLN A 21 -0.27 -7.76 -0.40
C GLN A 21 -1.03 -7.61 -1.71
N TYR A 22 -1.54 -6.42 -2.02
CA TYR A 22 -2.22 -6.15 -3.29
C TYR A 22 -1.32 -6.37 -4.49
N LEU A 23 -0.07 -5.92 -4.43
CA LEU A 23 0.89 -6.14 -5.51
C LEU A 23 1.25 -7.62 -5.64
N HIS A 24 1.43 -8.32 -4.51
CA HIS A 24 1.69 -9.76 -4.47
C HIS A 24 0.54 -10.56 -5.09
N SER A 25 -0.71 -10.21 -4.76
CA SER A 25 -1.89 -10.93 -5.23
C SER A 25 -2.17 -10.66 -6.71
N LYS A 26 -2.07 -9.41 -7.18
CA LYS A 26 -2.37 -9.05 -8.58
C LYS A 26 -1.28 -9.41 -9.58
N TYR A 27 -0.01 -9.35 -9.19
CA TYR A 27 1.11 -9.40 -10.13
C TYR A 27 2.10 -10.49 -9.72
N PRO A 28 2.18 -11.61 -10.46
CA PRO A 28 3.09 -12.73 -10.16
C PRO A 28 4.56 -12.32 -10.02
N PHE A 29 4.99 -11.26 -10.72
CA PHE A 29 6.34 -10.70 -10.63
C PHE A 29 6.76 -10.36 -9.18
N PHE A 30 5.82 -9.91 -8.35
CA PHE A 30 6.13 -9.51 -6.98
C PHE A 30 6.15 -10.69 -6.01
N ARG A 31 5.74 -11.90 -6.44
CA ARG A 31 5.60 -13.11 -5.60
C ARG A 31 6.93 -13.76 -5.22
N GLY A 32 8.02 -13.42 -5.90
CA GLY A 32 9.33 -14.02 -5.70
C GLY A 32 10.05 -13.58 -4.41
N SER A 33 11.24 -14.14 -4.20
CA SER A 33 12.16 -13.79 -3.11
C SER A 33 12.77 -12.39 -3.25
N TYR A 34 12.71 -11.81 -4.46
CA TYR A 34 13.18 -10.47 -4.71
C TYR A 34 12.28 -9.45 -4.03
N THR A 35 12.83 -8.70 -3.06
CA THR A 35 12.11 -7.71 -2.27
C THR A 35 12.54 -6.26 -2.57
N GLY A 36 13.43 -6.04 -3.54
CA GLY A 36 13.95 -4.70 -3.86
C GLY A 36 12.86 -3.70 -4.25
N TRP A 37 11.78 -4.18 -4.88
CA TRP A 37 10.59 -3.38 -5.20
C TRP A 37 9.91 -2.76 -3.97
N LYS A 38 10.02 -3.38 -2.78
CA LYS A 38 9.45 -2.82 -1.54
C LYS A 38 10.10 -1.48 -1.20
N ASN A 39 11.40 -1.34 -1.49
CA ASN A 39 12.11 -0.08 -1.29
C ASN A 39 11.60 0.99 -2.24
N SER A 40 11.45 0.64 -3.52
CA SER A 40 10.88 1.54 -4.53
C SER A 40 9.46 1.98 -4.16
N VAL A 41 8.62 1.09 -3.61
CA VAL A 41 7.27 1.45 -3.16
C VAL A 41 7.31 2.48 -2.02
N ARG A 42 8.15 2.27 -0.99
CA ARG A 42 8.29 3.24 0.12
C ARG A 42 8.81 4.59 -0.38
N HIS A 43 9.82 4.57 -1.24
CA HIS A 43 10.37 5.78 -1.82
C HIS A 43 9.33 6.54 -2.65
N ASN A 44 8.53 5.85 -3.45
CA ASN A 44 7.45 6.47 -4.23
C ASN A 44 6.35 7.07 -3.35
N LEU A 45 6.02 6.43 -2.22
CA LEU A 45 5.06 6.98 -1.25
C LEU A 45 5.57 8.26 -0.58
N SER A 46 6.88 8.42 -0.41
CA SER A 46 7.49 9.61 0.17
C SER A 46 7.75 10.72 -0.86
N LEU A 47 8.10 10.37 -2.10
CA LEU A 47 8.41 11.33 -3.16
C LEU A 47 7.18 11.97 -3.79
N ASN A 48 6.09 11.21 -3.95
CA ASN A 48 4.92 11.71 -4.66
C ASN A 48 3.92 12.31 -3.67
N GLU A 49 3.72 13.62 -3.75
CA GLU A 49 2.77 14.37 -2.91
C GLU A 49 1.31 13.92 -3.05
N VAL A 50 0.99 13.22 -4.15
CA VAL A 50 -0.29 12.53 -4.37
C VAL A 50 -0.61 11.51 -3.26
N PHE A 51 0.41 10.96 -2.59
CA PHE A 51 0.23 10.02 -1.48
C PHE A 51 0.37 10.74 -0.14
N ILE A 52 -0.76 10.95 0.52
CA ILE A 52 -0.80 11.61 1.82
C ILE A 52 -0.65 10.56 2.92
N LYS A 53 0.36 10.75 3.79
CA LYS A 53 0.54 9.93 4.99
C LYS A 53 -0.52 10.33 6.03
N LEU A 54 -1.36 9.38 6.41
CA LEU A 54 -2.36 9.57 7.46
C LEU A 54 -1.85 9.08 8.83
N PRO A 55 -2.29 9.69 9.94
CA PRO A 55 -2.04 9.19 11.30
C PRO A 55 -2.60 7.77 11.49
N LYS A 56 -1.93 6.95 12.32
CA LYS A 56 -2.34 5.57 12.60
C LYS A 56 -3.69 5.49 13.32
N ASP A 57 -3.96 6.48 14.15
CA ASP A 57 -5.18 6.73 14.90
C ASP A 57 -6.42 6.93 14.00
N MET A 58 -6.20 7.28 12.72
CA MET A 58 -7.24 7.34 11.68
C MET A 58 -7.41 6.02 10.91
N LEU A 59 -6.49 5.06 11.07
CA LEU A 59 -6.50 3.73 10.45
C LEU A 59 -7.08 2.66 11.39
N ASP A 60 -6.86 2.77 12.70
CA ASP A 60 -7.28 1.75 13.69
C ASP A 60 -8.79 1.73 13.98
N LYS A 61 -9.54 2.78 13.65
CA LYS A 61 -11.00 2.83 13.88
C LYS A 61 -11.82 1.84 13.04
N GLN A 62 -11.21 1.01 12.20
CA GLN A 62 -11.93 0.14 11.27
C GLN A 62 -11.56 -1.35 11.32
N LYS A 63 -10.66 -1.78 12.23
CA LYS A 63 -10.39 -3.22 12.44
C LYS A 63 -11.30 -3.87 13.50
N THR A 64 -12.19 -3.11 14.09
CA THR A 64 -13.19 -3.57 15.06
C THR A 64 -14.60 -3.37 14.50
N ASN A 65 -15.05 -4.34 13.71
CA ASN A 65 -16.45 -4.75 13.59
C ASN A 65 -16.50 -6.19 13.08
#